data_AF-U4QP00-F1
#
_entry.id   AF-U4QP00-F1
#
_cell.length_a   1.000
_cell.length_b   1.000
_cell.length_c   1.000
_cell.angle_alpha   90.00
_cell.angle_beta   90.00
_cell.angle_gamma   90.00
#
_symmetry.space_group_name_H-M   'P 1'
#
loop_
_entity.id
_entity.type
_entity.pdbx_description
1 polymer ?
#
loop_
_entity_poly.entity_id
_entity_poly.type
_entity_poly.pdbx_seq_one_letter_code
_entity_poly.pdbx_strand_id
1 'polypeptide(L)'
;MYATMYKSPHNTRAHIVAYKLKNVPNRYIMQKLPWLPWGQFTRLASKIKISPYIKLGHGQAFSATHKYIYAIANDHLLRHSSQSEEIMQISKKNLQIKRIWTFKIWNKSAKDGRYMHNATFLNDNKFVAVYHSSTKHRFEYWEVTAMVIVGNQ
;
A
#
# COMPACT_ATOMS: atom_id res chain seq x y z
N MET A 1 0.08 -8.83 11.40
CA MET A 1 0.94 -7.73 10.91
C MET A 1 1.15 -7.92 9.41
N TYR A 2 1.26 -6.82 8.67
CA TYR A 2 1.63 -6.80 7.26
C TYR A 2 2.89 -5.96 7.10
N ALA A 3 3.81 -6.39 6.25
CA ALA A 3 5.02 -5.65 5.91
C ALA A 3 5.26 -5.72 4.40
N THR A 4 5.75 -4.63 3.82
CA THR A 4 6.23 -4.59 2.44
C THR A 4 7.71 -4.95 2.41
N MET A 5 8.07 -5.96 1.61
CA MET A 5 9.44 -6.45 1.45
C MET A 5 9.96 -6.07 0.07
N TYR A 6 10.85 -5.08 0.05
CA TYR A 6 11.56 -4.62 -1.14
C TYR A 6 12.93 -5.31 -1.23
N LYS A 7 13.35 -5.64 -2.46
CA LYS A 7 14.71 -6.15 -2.71
C LYS A 7 15.78 -5.05 -2.63
N SER A 8 15.39 -3.80 -2.91
CA SER A 8 16.22 -2.61 -2.90
C SER A 8 15.36 -1.39 -2.57
N PRO A 9 15.89 -0.36 -1.87
CA PRO A 9 15.16 0.88 -1.60
C PRO A 9 14.75 1.67 -2.86
N HIS A 10 15.34 1.35 -4.01
CA HIS A 10 15.03 1.99 -5.29
C HIS A 10 13.92 1.27 -6.07
N ASN A 11 13.42 0.13 -5.59
CA ASN A 11 12.39 -0.63 -6.29
C ASN A 11 11.00 -0.04 -6.03
N THR A 12 10.21 0.08 -7.09
CA THR A 12 8.78 0.45 -7.02
C THR A 12 7.85 -0.75 -6.88
N ARG A 13 8.43 -1.96 -6.79
CA ARG A 13 7.73 -3.24 -6.65
C ARG A 13 8.26 -4.00 -5.43
N ALA A 14 7.35 -4.68 -4.74
CA ALA A 14 7.65 -5.44 -3.54
C ALA A 14 6.65 -6.59 -3.34
N HIS A 15 6.97 -7.47 -2.40
CA HIS A 15 6.02 -8.41 -1.84
C HIS A 15 5.35 -7.82 -0.60
N ILE A 16 4.08 -8.14 -0.38
CA ILE A 16 3.42 -7.98 0.91
C ILE A 16 3.55 -9.30 1.65
N VAL A 17 4.08 -9.24 2.86
CA VAL A 17 4.22 -10.39 3.75
C VAL A 17 3.29 -10.22 4.95
N ALA A 18 2.47 -11.22 5.20
CA ALA A 18 1.57 -11.26 6.35
C ALA A 18 2.07 -12.24 7.40
N TYR A 19 2.29 -11.72 8.61
CA TYR A 19 2.65 -12.49 9.79
C TYR A 19 1.45 -12.65 10.72
N LYS A 20 1.18 -13.90 11.10
CA LYS A 20 0.25 -14.23 12.20
C LYS A 20 1.01 -14.21 13.53
N LEU A 21 1.26 -13.02 14.05
CA LEU A 21 2.00 -12.84 15.31
C LEU A 21 1.38 -13.59 16.50
N LYS A 22 0.05 -13.79 16.52
CA LYS A 22 -0.62 -14.58 17.57
C LYS A 22 -0.16 -16.05 17.66
N ASN A 23 0.47 -16.57 16.59
CA ASN A 23 1.02 -17.92 16.56
C ASN A 23 2.50 -17.95 16.94
N VAL A 24 3.10 -16.79 17.22
CA VAL A 24 4.45 -16.67 17.75
C VAL A 24 4.31 -16.75 19.27
N PRO A 25 4.87 -17.78 19.94
CA PRO A 25 4.65 -17.98 21.37
C PRO A 25 5.16 -16.81 22.23
N ASN A 26 6.19 -16.11 21.76
CA ASN A 26 6.81 -14.97 22.44
C ASN A 26 7.59 -14.11 21.44
N ARG A 27 7.55 -12.77 21.57
CA ARG A 27 8.32 -11.81 20.77
C ARG A 27 9.83 -12.12 20.68
N TYR A 28 10.43 -12.66 21.74
CA TYR A 28 11.87 -13.00 21.75
C TYR A 28 12.22 -14.18 20.83
N ILE A 29 11.27 -15.08 20.54
CA ILE A 29 11.48 -16.20 19.61
C ILE A 29 11.67 -15.67 18.18
N MET A 30 10.98 -14.59 17.80
CA MET A 30 11.16 -13.98 16.49
C MET A 30 12.55 -13.37 16.29
N GLN A 31 13.17 -12.87 17.36
CA GLN A 31 14.57 -12.40 17.29
C GLN A 31 15.56 -13.54 17.06
N LYS A 32 15.14 -14.79 17.35
CA LYS A 32 15.96 -15.99 17.20
C LYS A 32 15.61 -16.84 15.98
N LEU A 33 14.86 -16.29 15.01
CA LEU A 33 14.44 -16.98 13.79
C LEU A 33 15.54 -17.82 13.11
N PRO A 34 16.79 -17.31 12.95
CA PRO A 34 17.89 -18.08 12.35
C PRO A 34 18.35 -19.30 13.18
N TRP A 35 18.08 -19.33 14.48
CA TRP A 35 18.56 -20.35 15.42
C TRP A 35 17.44 -21.27 15.93
N LEU A 36 16.26 -21.24 15.30
CA LEU A 36 15.17 -22.14 15.69
C LEU A 36 15.43 -23.56 15.16
N PRO A 37 15.06 -24.60 15.92
CA PRO A 37 14.99 -25.95 15.39
C PRO A 37 14.16 -25.99 14.10
N TRP A 38 14.62 -26.74 13.11
CA TRP A 38 14.04 -26.73 11.75
C TRP A 38 12.53 -26.99 11.72
N GLY A 39 12.04 -27.97 12.50
CA GLY A 39 10.61 -28.26 12.60
C GLY A 39 9.78 -27.12 13.20
N GLN A 40 10.37 -26.31 14.08
CA GLN A 40 9.71 -25.13 14.64
C GLN A 40 9.72 -23.97 13.64
N PHE A 41 10.85 -23.76 12.94
CA PHE A 41 10.97 -22.79 11.87
C PHE A 41 9.93 -23.04 10.76
N THR A 42 9.89 -24.25 10.20
CA THR A 42 8.97 -24.61 9.11
C THR A 42 7.51 -24.45 9.52
N ARG A 43 7.14 -24.87 10.74
CA ARG A 43 5.80 -24.66 11.28
C ARG A 43 5.41 -23.19 11.35
N LEU A 44 6.30 -22.31 11.84
CA LEU A 44 6.06 -20.87 11.89
C LEU A 44 5.99 -20.26 10.48
N ALA A 45 6.93 -20.62 9.60
CA ALA A 45 7.00 -20.15 8.22
C ALA A 45 5.77 -20.56 7.40
N SER A 46 5.19 -21.74 7.63
CA SER A 46 3.98 -22.22 6.94
C SER A 46 2.75 -21.32 7.11
N LYS A 47 2.77 -20.43 8.11
CA LYS A 47 1.67 -19.48 8.40
C LYS A 47 1.92 -18.10 7.82
N ILE A 48 3.11 -17.86 7.25
CA ILE A 48 3.44 -16.63 6.51
C ILE A 48 2.74 -16.70 5.16
N LYS A 49 2.11 -15.58 4.78
CA LYS A 49 1.57 -15.42 3.42
C LYS A 49 2.40 -14.37 2.71
N ILE A 50 2.68 -14.61 1.43
CA ILE A 50 3.44 -13.72 0.58
C ILE A 50 2.58 -13.40 -0.65
N SER A 51 2.39 -12.13 -0.97
CA SER A 51 1.70 -11.72 -2.21
C SER A 51 2.57 -12.02 -3.43
N PRO A 52 2.01 -11.98 -4.66
CA PRO A 52 2.82 -11.81 -5.86
C PRO A 52 3.71 -10.56 -5.77
N TYR A 53 4.69 -10.46 -6.67
CA TYR A 53 5.54 -9.30 -6.79
C TYR A 53 4.77 -8.15 -7.48
N ILE A 54 4.29 -7.20 -6.69
CA ILE A 54 3.33 -6.17 -7.13
C ILE A 54 3.93 -4.78 -7.04
N LYS A 55 3.40 -3.84 -7.83
CA LYS A 55 3.79 -2.43 -7.78
C LYS A 55 3.21 -1.82 -6.51
N LEU A 56 4.05 -1.19 -5.70
CA LEU A 56 3.67 -0.58 -4.41
C LEU A 56 4.20 0.85 -4.24
N GLY A 57 4.93 1.36 -5.24
CA GLY A 57 5.64 2.63 -5.12
C GLY A 57 6.60 2.61 -3.93
N HIS A 58 6.72 3.73 -3.23
CA HIS A 58 7.57 3.88 -2.04
C HIS A 58 6.96 3.41 -0.73
N GLY A 59 5.80 2.74 -0.78
CA GLY A 59 5.24 2.03 0.37
C GLY A 59 4.66 2.91 1.48
N GLN A 60 4.68 4.24 1.34
CA GLN A 60 4.20 5.18 2.34
C GLN A 60 2.66 5.34 2.36
N ALA A 61 1.97 4.84 1.32
CA ALA A 61 0.52 4.87 1.21
C ALA A 61 -0.07 3.45 1.30
N PHE A 62 0.09 2.83 2.47
CA PHE A 62 -0.36 1.46 2.77
C PHE A 62 -1.35 1.47 3.92
N SER A 63 -2.51 0.82 3.76
CA SER A 63 -3.53 0.77 4.81
C SER A 63 -4.31 -0.53 4.76
N ALA A 64 -4.99 -0.87 5.86
CA ALA A 64 -5.66 -2.15 6.00
C ALA A 64 -7.04 -1.97 6.63
N THR A 65 -8.09 -2.38 5.92
CA THR A 65 -9.48 -2.41 6.40
C THR A 65 -9.81 -3.80 6.94
N HIS A 66 -11.08 -4.11 7.24
CA HIS A 66 -11.43 -5.44 7.76
C HIS A 66 -11.03 -6.58 6.81
N LYS A 67 -11.34 -6.47 5.51
CA LYS A 67 -11.15 -7.54 4.51
C LYS A 67 -9.95 -7.32 3.58
N TYR A 68 -9.51 -6.09 3.42
CA TYR A 68 -8.58 -5.72 2.37
C TYR A 68 -7.38 -4.95 2.91
N ILE A 69 -6.32 -5.01 2.13
CA ILE A 69 -5.17 -4.11 2.19
C ILE A 69 -5.30 -3.22 0.97
N TYR A 70 -5.04 -1.93 1.15
CA TYR A 70 -4.96 -0.97 0.06
C TYR A 70 -3.56 -0.40 -0.01
N ALA A 71 -3.05 -0.31 -1.23
CA ALA A 71 -1.78 0.35 -1.52
C ALA A 71 -1.98 1.34 -2.65
N ILE A 72 -1.46 2.56 -2.49
CA ILE A 72 -1.31 3.47 -3.63
C ILE A 72 0.04 3.21 -4.28
N ALA A 73 -0.01 2.72 -5.51
CA ALA A 73 1.15 2.51 -6.34
C ALA A 73 1.46 3.82 -7.08
N ASN A 74 2.39 4.59 -6.52
CA ASN A 74 2.86 5.86 -7.07
C ASN A 74 4.35 5.83 -7.42
N ASP A 75 4.80 6.83 -8.17
CA ASP A 75 6.20 7.14 -8.35
C ASP A 75 6.56 8.37 -7.50
N HIS A 76 7.36 8.15 -6.47
CA HIS A 76 7.81 9.18 -5.54
C HIS A 76 8.64 10.31 -6.19
N LEU A 77 9.21 10.08 -7.38
CA LEU A 77 9.99 11.08 -8.10
C LEU A 77 9.10 12.05 -8.87
N LEU A 78 7.87 11.65 -9.19
CA LEU A 78 6.92 12.51 -9.88
C LEU A 78 6.41 13.58 -8.93
N ARG A 79 6.80 14.82 -9.19
CA ARG A 79 6.28 16.01 -8.51
C ARG A 79 5.40 16.77 -9.50
N HIS A 80 4.26 17.28 -9.05
CA HIS A 80 3.41 18.14 -9.89
C HIS A 80 2.98 17.51 -11.23
N SER A 81 2.61 16.22 -11.20
CA SER A 81 2.17 15.50 -12.40
C SER A 81 0.65 15.50 -12.55
N SER A 82 0.17 15.51 -13.80
CA SER A 82 -1.23 15.26 -14.17
C SER A 82 -1.50 13.77 -14.45
N GLN A 83 -0.49 12.91 -14.25
CA GLN A 83 -0.63 11.46 -14.39
C GLN A 83 -1.53 10.87 -13.31
N SER A 84 -2.17 9.74 -13.63
CA SER A 84 -2.96 8.99 -12.65
C SER A 84 -2.07 8.18 -11.71
N GLU A 85 -2.58 7.94 -10.52
CA GLU A 85 -2.08 6.95 -9.59
C GLU A 85 -2.97 5.70 -9.58
N GLU A 86 -2.44 4.60 -9.07
CA GLU A 86 -3.16 3.33 -8.98
C GLU A 86 -3.45 2.97 -7.52
N ILE A 87 -4.68 2.54 -7.23
CA ILE A 87 -5.06 1.94 -5.96
C ILE A 87 -5.17 0.44 -6.18
N MET A 88 -4.38 -0.33 -5.44
CA MET A 88 -4.47 -1.79 -5.42
C MET A 88 -5.25 -2.25 -4.20
N GLN A 89 -6.37 -2.94 -4.42
CA GLN A 89 -7.07 -3.68 -3.38
C GLN A 89 -6.55 -5.11 -3.33
N ILE A 90 -5.96 -5.50 -2.21
CA ILE A 90 -5.39 -6.82 -1.97
C ILE A 90 -6.20 -7.55 -0.89
N SER A 91 -6.62 -8.78 -1.18
CA SER A 91 -7.38 -9.61 -0.25
C SER A 91 -6.53 -10.07 0.93
N LYS A 92 -6.95 -9.80 2.17
CA LYS A 92 -6.27 -10.34 3.37
C LYS A 92 -6.32 -11.86 3.46
N LYS A 93 -7.30 -12.51 2.78
CA LYS A 93 -7.48 -13.96 2.79
C LYS A 93 -6.29 -14.67 2.16
N ASN A 94 -5.76 -14.16 1.05
CA ASN A 94 -4.76 -14.86 0.24
C ASN A 94 -3.65 -13.95 -0.33
N LEU A 95 -3.65 -12.66 0.02
CA LEU A 95 -2.74 -11.63 -0.48
C LEU A 95 -2.70 -11.48 -2.01
N GLN A 96 -3.79 -11.87 -2.68
CA GLN A 96 -3.95 -11.67 -4.11
C GLN A 96 -4.63 -10.32 -4.39
N ILE A 97 -4.25 -9.69 -5.50
CA ILE A 97 -4.93 -8.49 -6.00
C ILE A 97 -6.37 -8.87 -6.35
N LYS A 98 -7.31 -8.04 -5.91
CA LYS A 98 -8.74 -8.17 -6.21
C LYS A 98 -9.20 -7.17 -7.25
N ARG A 99 -8.77 -5.92 -7.10
CA ARG A 99 -9.11 -4.82 -7.99
C ARG A 99 -7.95 -3.85 -8.05
N ILE A 100 -7.84 -3.19 -9.20
CA ILE A 100 -6.97 -2.04 -9.41
C ILE A 100 -7.86 -0.92 -9.93
N TRP A 101 -7.76 0.25 -9.32
CA TRP A 101 -8.36 1.47 -9.84
C TRP A 101 -7.27 2.45 -10.20
N THR A 102 -7.53 3.28 -11.20
CA THR A 102 -6.78 4.51 -11.40
C THR A 102 -7.57 5.67 -10.82
N PHE A 103 -6.88 6.66 -10.26
CA PHE A 103 -7.53 7.88 -9.82
C PHE A 103 -6.67 9.09 -10.17
N LYS A 104 -7.32 10.26 -10.17
CA LYS A 104 -6.71 11.57 -10.32
C LYS A 104 -7.45 12.54 -9.41
N ILE A 105 -6.74 13.49 -8.85
CA ILE A 105 -7.31 14.57 -8.05
C ILE A 105 -6.83 15.88 -8.66
N TRP A 106 -7.73 16.85 -8.81
CA TRP A 106 -7.38 18.19 -9.26
C TRP A 106 -8.30 19.23 -8.63
N ASN A 107 -7.84 20.47 -8.57
CA ASN A 107 -8.66 21.60 -8.19
C ASN A 107 -8.90 22.47 -9.43
N LYS A 108 -10.18 22.66 -9.81
CA LYS A 108 -10.66 23.37 -11.01
C LYS A 108 -10.26 22.77 -12.37
N SER A 109 -9.01 22.32 -12.56
CA SER A 109 -8.51 21.83 -13.85
C SER A 109 -7.49 20.70 -13.72
N ALA A 110 -7.56 19.71 -14.60
CA ALA A 110 -6.59 18.61 -14.68
C ALA A 110 -5.14 19.07 -14.96
N LYS A 111 -4.95 20.29 -15.48
CA LYS A 111 -3.62 20.91 -15.62
C LYS A 111 -2.98 21.25 -14.27
N ASP A 112 -3.79 21.45 -13.23
CA ASP A 112 -3.34 21.63 -11.83
C ASP A 112 -3.64 20.34 -11.04
N GLY A 113 -3.09 19.22 -11.51
CA GLY A 113 -3.22 17.91 -10.88
C GLY A 113 -2.57 17.84 -9.49
N ARG A 114 -3.06 16.92 -8.67
CA ARG A 114 -2.53 16.58 -7.34
C ARG A 114 -2.05 15.14 -7.37
N TYR A 115 -0.73 14.98 -7.51
CA TYR A 115 -0.08 13.68 -7.41
C TYR A 115 0.19 13.36 -5.94
N MET A 116 -0.44 12.33 -5.42
CA MET A 116 -0.49 11.97 -4.01
C MET A 116 0.65 11.04 -3.63
N HIS A 117 1.51 11.50 -2.72
CA HIS A 117 2.62 10.70 -2.21
C HIS A 117 2.21 9.81 -1.04
N ASN A 118 1.29 10.28 -0.19
CA ASN A 118 0.81 9.55 0.98
C ASN A 118 -0.72 9.55 1.03
N ALA A 119 -1.27 8.42 1.46
CA ALA A 119 -2.70 8.28 1.74
C ALA A 119 -2.94 7.19 2.78
N THR A 120 -4.08 7.28 3.46
CA THR A 120 -4.57 6.21 4.33
C THR A 120 -6.05 5.91 4.07
N PHE A 121 -6.36 4.61 3.97
CA PHE A 121 -7.71 4.12 3.75
C PHE A 121 -8.39 3.91 5.09
N LEU A 122 -9.45 4.68 5.33
CA LEU A 122 -10.24 4.63 6.55
C LEU A 122 -11.21 3.44 6.53
N ASN A 123 -11.75 3.13 5.34
CA ASN A 123 -12.57 1.97 5.06
C ASN A 123 -12.54 1.65 3.55
N ASP A 124 -13.37 0.70 3.11
CA ASP A 124 -13.38 0.22 1.71
C ASP A 124 -13.86 1.28 0.70
N ASN A 125 -14.50 2.36 1.16
CA ASN A 125 -15.12 3.39 0.33
C ASN A 125 -14.54 4.80 0.56
N LYS A 126 -13.59 4.95 1.50
CA LYS A 126 -13.05 6.24 1.92
C LYS A 126 -11.56 6.15 2.21
N PHE A 127 -10.81 7.09 1.64
CA PHE A 127 -9.43 7.35 2.02
C PHE A 127 -9.17 8.85 2.14
N VAL A 128 -8.14 9.19 2.90
CA VAL A 128 -7.59 10.55 2.96
C VAL A 128 -6.20 10.55 2.35
N ALA A 129 -5.90 11.55 1.54
CA ALA A 129 -4.60 11.73 0.89
C ALA A 129 -4.04 13.10 1.19
N VAL A 130 -2.70 13.19 1.20
CA VAL A 130 -2.01 14.47 1.36
C VAL A 130 -1.22 14.77 0.10
N TYR A 131 -1.43 15.99 -0.39
CA TYR A 131 -0.63 16.59 -1.42
C TYR A 131 0.31 17.62 -0.79
N HIS A 132 1.56 17.61 -1.21
CA HIS A 132 2.55 18.60 -0.80
C HIS A 132 3.15 19.24 -2.04
N SER A 133 3.15 20.57 -2.07
CA SER A 133 3.87 21.36 -3.06
C SER A 133 4.94 22.18 -2.37
N SER A 134 6.21 21.83 -2.63
CA SER A 134 7.34 22.63 -2.16
C SER A 134 7.44 23.96 -2.89
N THR A 135 7.03 24.03 -4.16
CA THR A 135 7.07 25.24 -4.98
C THR A 135 6.00 26.27 -4.58
N LYS A 136 4.81 25.80 -4.16
CA LYS A 136 3.73 26.66 -3.66
C LYS A 136 3.71 26.75 -2.12
N HIS A 137 4.71 26.17 -1.43
CA HIS A 137 4.82 26.12 0.03
C HIS A 137 3.51 25.72 0.74
N ARG A 138 2.84 24.67 0.27
CA ARG A 138 1.50 24.29 0.75
C ARG A 138 1.31 22.79 0.89
N PHE A 139 0.54 22.42 1.90
CA PHE A 139 -0.09 21.11 2.06
C PHE A 139 -1.59 21.19 1.77
N GLU A 140 -2.13 20.17 1.11
CA GLU A 140 -3.57 20.00 0.91
C GLU A 140 -3.97 18.60 1.38
N TYR A 141 -5.05 18.53 2.16
CA TYR A 141 -5.63 17.28 2.62
C TYR A 141 -6.91 17.02 1.86
N TRP A 142 -7.02 15.83 1.29
CA TRP A 142 -8.13 15.44 0.44
C TRP A 142 -8.85 14.25 1.07
N GLU A 143 -10.12 14.44 1.40
CA GLU A 143 -11.01 13.31 1.68
C GLU A 143 -11.61 12.83 0.36
N VAL A 144 -11.43 11.55 0.06
CA VAL A 144 -11.98 10.92 -1.13
C VAL A 144 -13.05 9.95 -0.70
N THR A 145 -14.31 10.35 -0.93
CA THR A 145 -15.50 9.53 -0.70
C THR A 145 -16.11 9.17 -2.04
N ALA A 146 -16.30 7.87 -2.28
CA ALA A 146 -16.73 7.30 -3.56
C ALA A 146 -15.66 7.36 -4.67
N MET A 147 -15.07 6.20 -4.96
CA MET A 147 -14.33 5.97 -6.20
C MET A 147 -15.33 5.94 -7.35
N VAL A 148 -15.65 7.08 -7.93
CA VAL A 148 -16.50 7.17 -9.13
C VAL A 148 -15.71 6.62 -10.31
N ILE A 149 -16.23 5.57 -10.93
CA ILE A 149 -15.72 5.03 -12.18
C ILE A 149 -16.13 6.00 -13.28
N VAL A 150 -15.22 6.89 -13.69
CA VAL A 150 -15.38 7.60 -14.95
C VAL A 150 -14.81 6.69 -16.04
N GLY A 151 -15.65 5.77 -16.52
CA GLY A 151 -15.37 5.07 -17.76
C GLY A 151 -15.63 6.05 -18.91
N ASN A 152 -14.62 6.31 -19.73
CA ASN A 152 -14.88 6.91 -21.04
C ASN A 152 -15.76 5.91 -21.81
N GLN A 153 -16.99 6.31 -22.11
CA GLN A 153 -17.71 5.79 -23.27
C GLN A 153 -17.05 6.32 -24.54
#